data_AF-A0A6S6RRI3-F1
#
_entry.id   AF-A0A6S6RRI3-F1
#
_cell.length_a   1.000
_cell.length_b   1.000
_cell.length_c   1.000
_cell.angle_alpha   90.00
_cell.angle_beta   90.00
_cell.angle_gamma   90.00
#
_symmetry.space_group_name_H-M   'P 1'
#
loop_
_entity.id
_entity.type
_entity.pdbx_description
1 polymer ?
#
loop_
_entity_poly.entity_id
_entity_poly.type
_entity_poly.pdbx_seq_one_letter_code
_entity_poly.pdbx_strand_id
1 'polypeptide(L)'
;MESGSFIEDDLRTQCSDILYSVQTNAGKGYIYTVVEHKSHPEKLMAFRLLRYSVAAMQRRIEQGNDTLPVVISVLFYHGATSPYPL
;
A
#
# COMPACT_ATOMS: atom_id res chain seq x y z
N MET A 1 -19.13 -19.35 7.20
CA MET A 1 -17.78 -18.87 7.54
C MET A 1 -17.04 -18.79 6.23
N GLU A 2 -16.95 -17.61 5.63
CA GLU A 2 -16.19 -17.44 4.40
C GLU A 2 -14.71 -17.38 4.74
N SER A 3 -13.93 -18.30 4.15
CA SER A 3 -12.49 -18.39 4.33
C SER A 3 -11.82 -17.07 3.97
N GLY A 4 -10.98 -16.58 4.88
CA GLY A 4 -10.19 -15.35 4.77
C GLY A 4 -9.12 -15.40 3.69
N SER A 5 -9.54 -15.48 2.43
CA SER A 5 -8.72 -15.28 1.23
C SER A 5 -9.14 -13.98 0.53
N PHE A 6 -9.36 -12.91 1.29
CA PHE A 6 -9.83 -11.62 0.75
C PHE A 6 -8.71 -10.57 0.62
N ILE A 7 -7.45 -10.97 0.86
CA ILE A 7 -6.28 -10.09 0.82
C ILE A 7 -5.13 -10.80 0.10
N GLU A 8 -5.25 -11.22 -1.17
CA GLU A 8 -4.02 -11.68 -1.85
C GLU A 8 -4.00 -11.58 -3.37
N ASP A 9 -5.07 -11.90 -4.10
CA ASP A 9 -5.00 -11.86 -5.58
C ASP A 9 -5.08 -10.45 -6.18
N ASP A 10 -5.80 -9.52 -5.53
CA ASP A 10 -6.02 -8.16 -6.05
C ASP A 10 -4.83 -7.21 -5.85
N LEU A 11 -3.87 -7.57 -4.99
CA LEU A 11 -2.68 -6.75 -4.72
C LEU A 11 -1.69 -6.81 -5.89
N ARG A 12 -1.56 -7.94 -6.57
CA ARG A 12 -0.52 -8.16 -7.58
C ARG A 12 -0.81 -7.56 -8.95
N THR A 13 -2.08 -7.39 -9.30
CA THR A 13 -2.42 -7.12 -10.71
C THR A 13 -2.40 -5.63 -11.07
N GLN A 14 -2.48 -4.72 -10.08
CA GLN A 14 -2.57 -3.26 -10.33
C GLN A 14 -1.68 -2.38 -9.44
N CYS A 15 -1.08 -2.94 -8.38
CA CYS A 15 -0.21 -2.20 -7.48
C CYS A 15 1.25 -2.57 -7.71
N SER A 16 2.10 -1.56 -7.91
CA SER A 16 3.56 -1.75 -7.83
C SER A 16 4.00 -1.46 -6.41
N ASP A 17 4.59 -2.45 -5.74
CA ASP A 17 5.15 -2.27 -4.41
C ASP A 17 6.68 -2.16 -4.43
N ILE A 18 7.22 -1.20 -3.67
CA ILE A 18 8.67 -1.00 -3.56
C ILE A 18 9.06 -0.84 -2.09
N LEU A 19 10.00 -1.66 -1.64
CA LEU A 19 10.59 -1.56 -0.30
C LEU A 19 11.98 -0.93 -0.39
N TYR A 20 12.14 0.24 0.22
CA TYR A 20 13.42 0.92 0.36
C TYR A 20 13.94 0.80 1.79
N SER A 21 15.22 0.46 1.96
CA SER A 21 15.91 0.64 3.24
C SER A 21 16.56 2.02 3.28
N VAL A 22 16.33 2.77 4.36
CA VAL A 22 16.90 4.10 4.58
C VAL A 22 17.77 4.08 5.82
N GLN A 23 18.95 4.70 5.76
CA GLN A 23 19.76 4.92 6.95
C GLN A 23 19.32 6.24 7.60
N THR A 24 18.92 6.18 8.87
CA THR A 24 18.52 7.35 9.66
C THR A 24 19.51 7.61 10.78
N ASN A 25 19.43 8.79 11.41
CA ASN A 25 20.22 9.11 12.61
C ASN A 25 19.90 8.18 13.80
N ALA A 26 18.76 7.50 13.78
CA ALA A 26 18.33 6.53 14.79
C ALA A 26 18.59 5.06 14.39
N GLY A 27 19.27 4.81 13.26
CA GLY A 27 19.55 3.47 12.73
C GLY A 27 18.86 3.17 11.39
N LYS A 28 18.83 1.89 11.01
CA LYS A 28 18.25 1.44 9.74
C LYS A 28 16.72 1.48 9.80
N GLY A 29 16.12 2.36 9.00
CA GLY A 29 14.68 2.44 8.78
C GLY A 29 14.28 1.84 7.43
N TYR A 30 12.97 1.74 7.22
CA TYR A 30 12.41 1.23 5.97
C TYR A 30 11.23 2.09 5.54
N ILE A 31 11.18 2.41 4.26
CA ILE A 31 10.05 3.07 3.61
C ILE A 31 9.46 2.09 2.61
N TYR A 32 8.18 1.81 2.75
CA TYR A 32 7.44 1.01 1.78
C TYR A 32 6.56 1.94 0.96
N THR A 33 6.68 1.87 -0.36
CA THR A 33 5.86 2.68 -1.27
C THR A 33 4.88 1.78 -2.01
N VAL A 34 3.60 2.08 -1.86
CA VAL A 34 2.50 1.43 -2.58
C VAL A 34 2.10 2.38 -3.69
N VAL A 35 2.33 1.99 -4.94
CA VAL A 35 2.01 2.82 -6.12
C VAL A 35 0.84 2.22 -6.87
N GLU A 36 -0.28 2.94 -6.91
CA GLU A 36 -1.45 2.57 -7.69
C GLU A 36 -1.66 3.59 -8.82
N HIS A 37 -1.89 3.11 -10.04
CA HIS A 37 -2.27 3.96 -11.18
C HIS A 37 -3.73 3.69 -11.59
N LYS A 38 -4.56 4.74 -11.65
CA LYS A 38 -5.99 4.63 -11.99
C LYS A 38 -6.42 5.64 -13.04
N SER A 39 -7.16 5.16 -14.03
CA SER A 39 -7.82 5.98 -15.06
C SER A 39 -9.27 6.37 -14.72
N HIS A 40 -9.86 5.75 -13.69
CA HIS A 40 -11.22 5.99 -13.25
C HIS A 40 -11.25 6.19 -11.74
N PRO A 41 -12.08 7.11 -11.23
CA PRO A 41 -12.16 7.34 -9.80
C PRO A 41 -12.84 6.17 -9.09
N GLU A 42 -12.33 5.85 -7.90
CA GLU A 42 -12.85 4.79 -7.04
C GLU A 42 -13.23 5.40 -5.68
N LYS A 43 -14.51 5.27 -5.29
CA LYS A 43 -15.08 5.94 -4.09
C LYS A 43 -14.33 5.63 -2.79
N LEU A 44 -13.73 4.44 -2.68
CA LEU A 44 -13.05 3.99 -1.47
C LEU A 44 -11.55 3.82 -1.67
N MET A 45 -10.96 4.57 -2.62
CA MET A 45 -9.55 4.41 -2.97
C MET A 45 -8.62 4.64 -1.76
N ALA A 46 -8.90 5.65 -0.94
CA ALA A 46 -8.12 5.90 0.29
C ALA A 46 -8.18 4.71 1.27
N PHE A 47 -9.35 4.09 1.42
CA PHE A 47 -9.53 2.91 2.27
C PHE A 47 -8.79 1.68 1.70
N ARG A 48 -8.82 1.49 0.38
CA ARG A 48 -8.07 0.42 -0.29
C ARG A 48 -6.55 0.60 -0.12
N LEU A 49 -6.03 1.82 -0.26
CA LEU A 49 -4.62 2.13 0.02
C LEU A 49 -4.24 1.86 1.48
N LEU A 50 -5.12 2.18 2.44
CA LEU A 50 -4.90 1.85 3.85
C LEU A 50 -4.82 0.33 4.06
N ARG A 51 -5.71 -0.45 3.43
CA ARG A 51 -5.66 -1.92 3.49
C ARG A 51 -4.34 -2.47 2.96
N TYR A 52 -3.82 -1.88 1.88
CA TYR A 52 -2.52 -2.27 1.33
C TYR A 52 -1.37 -1.98 2.30
N SER A 53 -1.40 -0.81 2.94
CA SER A 53 -0.41 -0.47 3.97
C SER A 53 -0.43 -1.43 5.15
N VAL A 54 -1.62 -1.77 5.65
CA VAL A 54 -1.78 -2.72 6.76
C VAL A 54 -1.32 -4.13 6.34
N ALA A 55 -1.67 -4.60 5.14
CA ALA A 55 -1.24 -5.91 4.65
C ALA A 55 0.29 -6.00 4.52
N ALA A 56 0.94 -4.95 4.03
CA ALA A 56 2.39 -4.88 3.94
C ALA A 56 3.06 -4.91 5.33
N MET A 57 2.50 -4.22 6.32
CA MET A 57 2.96 -4.28 7.71
C MET A 57 2.73 -5.66 8.34
N GLN A 58 1.57 -6.27 8.11
CA GLN A 58 1.21 -7.59 8.63
C GLN A 58 2.18 -8.66 8.15
N ARG A 59 2.50 -8.68 6.85
CA ARG A 59 3.49 -9.58 6.27
C ARG A 59 4.87 -9.47 6.92
N ARG A 60 5.22 -8.26 7.40
CA ARG A 60 6.50 -8.01 8.07
C ARG A 60 6.52 -8.56 9.50
N ILE A 61 5.40 -8.45 10.22
CA ILE A 61 5.20 -9.06 11.54
C ILE A 61 5.30 -10.57 11.43
N GLU A 62 4.66 -11.17 10.42
CA GLU A 62 4.70 -12.62 10.16
C GLU A 62 6.11 -13.12 9.82
N GLN A 63 6.98 -12.25 9.31
CA GLN A 63 8.41 -12.53 9.10
C GLN A 63 9.27 -12.36 10.38
N GLY A 64 8.65 -12.11 11.53
CA GLY A 64 9.33 -11.94 12.82
C GLY A 64 10.03 -10.59 12.98
N ASN A 65 9.57 -9.54 12.28
CA ASN A 65 10.10 -8.19 12.46
C ASN A 65 9.23 -7.40 13.45
N ASP A 66 9.86 -6.87 14.49
CA ASP A 66 9.18 -6.08 15.53
C ASP A 66 9.12 -4.58 15.17
N THR A 67 9.84 -4.19 14.12
CA THR A 67 9.88 -2.82 13.59
C THR A 67 9.10 -2.73 12.28
N LEU A 68 8.10 -1.85 12.24
CA LEU A 68 7.31 -1.62 11.03
C LEU A 68 7.91 -0.49 10.17
N PRO A 69 7.89 -0.62 8.83
CA PRO A 69 8.27 0.45 7.94
C PRO A 69 7.25 1.58 8.00
N VAL A 70 7.69 2.79 7.69
CA VAL A 70 6.74 3.84 7.27
C VAL A 70 6.21 3.43 5.90
N VAL A 71 4.89 3.31 5.78
CA VAL A 71 4.25 3.03 4.48
C VAL A 71 3.71 4.32 3.89
N ILE A 72 4.15 4.65 2.67
CA ILE A 72 3.72 5.80 1.90
C ILE A 72 2.94 5.29 0.69
N SER A 73 1.62 5.49 0.71
CA SER A 73 0.75 5.13 -0.41
C SER A 73 0.62 6.30 -1.37
N VAL A 74 0.97 6.06 -2.64
CA VAL A 74 0.95 7.06 -3.71
C VAL A 74 -0.08 6.61 -4.76
N LEU A 75 -1.05 7.47 -5.02
CA LEU A 75 -2.04 7.29 -6.08
C LEU A 75 -1.71 8.20 -7.27
N PHE A 76 -1.44 7.60 -8.42
CA PHE A 76 -1.40 8.30 -9.70
C PHE A 76 -2.78 8.21 -10.36
N TYR A 77 -3.49 9.33 -10.38
CA TYR A 77 -4.77 9.43 -11.06
C TYR A 77 -4.61 10.12 -12.43
N HIS A 78 -5.04 9.42 -13.48
CA HIS A 78 -5.07 9.92 -14.85
C HIS A 78 -6.43 9.62 -15.49
N GLY A 79 -7.49 10.21 -14.94
CA GLY A 79 -8.85 10.06 -15.46
C GLY A 79 -9.46 11.36 -15.96
N ALA A 80 -10.56 11.23 -16.70
CA ALA A 80 -11.26 12.36 -17.30
C ALA A 80 -12.00 13.24 -16.26
N THR A 81 -12.32 12.72 -15.08
CA THR A 81 -13.01 13.46 -14.02
C THR A 81 -12.01 14.26 -13.19
N SER A 82 -12.08 15.59 -13.26
CA SER A 82 -11.21 16.48 -12.50
C SER A 82 -12.03 17.58 -11.79
N PRO A 83 -11.73 17.92 -10.52
CA PRO A 83 -10.72 17.28 -9.65
C PRO A 83 -11.09 15.84 -9.29
N TYR A 84 -10.13 15.08 -8.73
CA TYR A 84 -10.43 13.72 -8.24
C TYR A 84 -11.63 13.78 -7.28
N PRO A 85 -12.70 13.01 -7.51
CA PRO A 85 -13.87 13.03 -6.64
C PRO A 85 -13.50 12.35 -5.32
N LEU A 86 -13.44 13.15 -4.25
CA LEU A 86 -13.27 12.69 -2.87
C LEU A 86 -14.49 11.90 -2.39
#